data_AF-D7IE79-F1
#
_entry.id   AF-D7IE79-F1
#
_cell.length_a   1.000
_cell.length_b   1.000
_cell.length_c   1.000
_cell.angle_alpha   90.00
_cell.angle_beta   90.00
_cell.angle_gamma   90.00
#
_symmetry.space_group_name_H-M   'P 1'
#
loop_
_entity.id
_entity.type
_entity.pdbx_description
1 polymer ?
#
loop_
_entity_poly.entity_id
_entity_poly.type
_entity_poly.pdbx_seq_one_letter_code
_entity_poly.pdbx_strand_id
1 'polypeptide(L)'
;MGESENIFSIKHLPAVNERVKQLVDFYANGSVKRFSEMIHLSSSQKLNRVFNLDKRNNEYPEVSSDILLSIANMFADINTEWLLTGRGEMTKTNRPTSTEHIQTNCVSKNKDNEKPGDNQGLSPEIFDKLLSTIKEQQITIKEQAEEIGILKQTIVQLKQESAGRVSDASNSTVADAV
;
A
#
# COMPACT_ATOMS: atom_id res chain seq x y z
N MET A 1 -11.43 34.13 -7.73
CA MET A 1 -10.13 33.83 -7.11
C MET A 1 -10.26 32.40 -6.62
N GLY A 2 -9.82 31.44 -7.43
CA GLY A 2 -10.07 30.02 -7.18
C GLY A 2 -9.04 29.48 -6.20
N GLU A 3 -9.50 28.97 -5.07
CA GLU A 3 -8.68 28.19 -4.15
C GLU A 3 -8.33 26.89 -4.86
N SER A 4 -7.08 26.78 -5.32
CA SER A 4 -6.52 25.52 -5.78
C SER A 4 -6.34 24.62 -4.57
N GLU A 5 -7.35 23.77 -4.31
CA GLU A 5 -7.24 22.61 -3.42
C GLU A 5 -5.96 21.83 -3.79
N ASN A 6 -4.97 21.86 -2.91
CA ASN A 6 -3.70 21.16 -3.08
C ASN A 6 -3.93 19.67 -2.83
N ILE A 7 -4.35 18.97 -3.88
CA ILE A 7 -4.68 17.54 -3.92
C ILE A 7 -3.47 16.63 -3.64
N PHE A 8 -2.26 17.18 -3.47
CA PHE A 8 -1.01 16.42 -3.30
C PHE A 8 -0.48 16.37 -1.86
N SER A 9 -1.17 16.97 -0.88
CA SER A 9 -0.73 16.98 0.53
C SER A 9 -1.27 15.79 1.35
N ILE A 10 -1.36 14.58 0.77
CA ILE A 10 -1.60 13.38 1.58
C ILE A 10 -0.27 13.02 2.26
N LYS A 11 -0.13 13.39 3.55
CA LYS A 11 1.02 12.96 4.35
C LYS A 11 0.88 11.49 4.70
N HIS A 12 1.82 10.68 4.22
CA HIS A 12 1.92 9.28 4.56
C HIS A 12 2.55 9.10 5.95
N LEU A 13 2.14 8.04 6.64
CA LEU A 13 2.69 7.70 7.95
C LEU A 13 4.18 7.33 7.79
N PRO A 14 5.09 7.82 8.67
CA PRO A 14 6.50 7.48 8.59
C PRO A 14 6.73 5.97 8.68
N ALA A 15 7.78 5.48 8.02
CA ALA A 15 8.01 4.04 7.85
C ALA A 15 8.07 3.24 9.18
N VAL A 16 8.68 3.79 10.23
CA VAL A 16 8.74 3.14 11.54
C VAL A 16 7.35 3.12 12.19
N ASN A 17 6.62 4.24 12.12
CA ASN A 17 5.27 4.37 12.67
C ASN A 17 4.31 3.39 11.98
N GLU A 18 4.42 3.21 10.66
CA GLU A 18 3.66 2.23 9.88
C GLU A 18 3.91 0.81 10.36
N ARG A 19 5.17 0.41 10.59
CA ARG A 19 5.49 -0.93 11.10
C ARG A 19 4.97 -1.14 12.51
N VAL A 20 5.04 -0.12 13.38
CA VAL A 20 4.40 -0.19 14.70
C VAL A 20 2.88 -0.34 14.56
N LYS A 21 2.26 0.33 13.59
CA LYS A 21 0.83 0.20 13.30
C LYS A 21 0.47 -1.22 12.86
N GLN A 22 1.27 -1.83 11.98
CA GLN A 22 1.12 -3.23 11.56
C GLN A 22 1.18 -4.19 12.75
N LEU A 23 2.07 -3.93 13.72
CA LEU A 23 2.13 -4.73 14.95
C LEU A 23 0.87 -4.57 15.82
N VAL A 24 0.32 -3.36 15.91
CA VAL A 24 -0.96 -3.11 16.59
C VAL A 24 -2.10 -3.89 15.91
N ASP A 25 -2.13 -3.91 14.58
CA ASP A 25 -3.14 -4.63 13.83
C ASP A 25 -3.00 -6.15 14.01
N PHE A 26 -1.77 -6.67 13.94
CA PHE A 26 -1.45 -8.09 14.05
C PHE A 26 -1.68 -8.66 15.46
N TYR A 27 -1.17 -8.01 16.51
CA TYR A 27 -1.25 -8.54 17.88
C TYR A 27 -2.49 -8.09 18.65
N ALA A 28 -3.07 -6.93 18.28
CA ALA A 28 -4.15 -6.31 19.04
C ALA A 28 -5.43 -6.02 18.23
N ASN A 29 -5.54 -6.52 16.99
CA ASN A 29 -6.68 -6.30 16.09
C ASN A 29 -7.00 -4.80 15.92
N GLY A 30 -5.95 -3.97 15.85
CA GLY A 30 -6.06 -2.53 15.64
C GLY A 30 -6.31 -1.72 16.92
N SER A 31 -6.50 -2.37 18.07
CA SER A 31 -6.71 -1.69 19.34
C SER A 31 -5.38 -1.20 19.93
N VAL A 32 -5.10 0.10 19.75
CA VAL A 32 -3.91 0.77 20.31
C VAL A 32 -3.85 0.63 21.84
N LYS A 33 -5.01 0.72 22.50
CA LYS A 33 -5.09 0.54 23.96
C LYS A 33 -4.65 -0.87 24.37
N ARG A 34 -5.23 -1.90 23.75
CA ARG A 34 -4.88 -3.30 24.04
C ARG A 34 -3.41 -3.57 23.75
N PHE A 35 -2.88 -3.08 22.63
CA PHE A 35 -1.46 -3.22 22.32
C PHE A 35 -0.57 -2.57 23.38
N SER A 36 -0.90 -1.35 23.82
CA SER A 36 -0.12 -0.66 24.86
C SER A 36 -0.08 -1.43 26.19
N GLU A 37 -1.16 -2.11 26.56
CA GLU A 37 -1.22 -2.97 27.74
C GLU A 37 -0.36 -4.23 27.56
N MET A 38 -0.37 -4.83 26.38
CA MET A 38 0.45 -6.01 26.05
C MET A 38 1.94 -5.73 26.15
N ILE A 39 2.42 -4.60 25.62
CA ILE A 39 3.83 -4.21 25.71
C ILE A 39 4.19 -3.47 27.01
N HIS A 40 3.27 -3.44 27.99
CA HIS A 40 3.44 -2.80 29.30
C HIS A 40 3.84 -1.31 29.24
N LEU A 41 3.34 -0.58 28.25
CA LEU A 41 3.48 0.88 28.22
C LEU A 41 2.54 1.51 29.25
N SER A 42 3.06 2.43 30.06
CA SER A 42 2.27 3.14 31.07
C SER A 42 1.19 4.06 30.48
N SER A 43 1.24 4.37 29.18
CA SER A 43 0.30 5.28 28.53
C SER A 43 -0.01 4.86 27.10
N SER A 44 -1.27 4.47 26.87
CA SER A 44 -1.82 4.27 25.51
C SER A 44 -1.79 5.55 24.67
N GLN A 45 -1.89 6.71 25.32
CA GLN A 45 -1.85 8.01 24.64
C GLN A 45 -0.48 8.30 24.02
N LYS A 46 0.60 7.84 24.66
CA LYS A 46 1.97 7.96 24.12
C LYS A 46 2.08 7.21 22.79
N LEU A 47 1.53 5.99 22.72
CA LEU A 47 1.50 5.20 21.51
C LEU A 47 0.53 5.79 20.47
N ASN A 48 -0.68 6.20 20.86
CA ASN A 48 -1.68 6.70 19.93
C ASN A 48 -1.23 7.96 19.18
N ARG A 49 -0.42 8.81 19.82
CA ARG A 49 0.12 10.03 19.19
C ARG A 49 0.96 9.74 17.95
N VAL A 50 1.71 8.64 17.91
CA VAL A 50 2.59 8.34 16.75
C VAL A 50 1.81 7.99 15.48
N PHE A 51 0.49 7.76 15.57
CA PHE A 51 -0.36 7.46 14.41
C PHE A 51 -1.19 8.64 13.94
N ASN A 52 -1.10 9.79 14.61
CA ASN A 52 -1.92 10.96 14.34
C ASN A 52 -1.03 12.18 14.10
N LEU A 53 -1.46 13.07 13.21
CA LEU A 53 -0.76 14.33 12.98
C LEU A 53 -0.81 15.20 14.25
N ASP A 54 0.34 15.73 14.65
CA ASP A 54 0.41 16.74 15.69
C ASP A 54 -0.15 18.06 15.14
N LYS A 55 -1.14 18.61 15.84
CA LYS A 55 -1.87 19.83 15.43
C LYS A 55 -0.96 21.06 15.32
N ARG A 56 0.21 21.06 15.95
CA ARG A 56 1.10 22.23 16.03
C ARG A 56 2.00 22.38 14.82
N ASN A 57 2.52 21.26 14.30
CA ASN A 57 3.49 21.23 13.20
C ASN A 57 2.97 20.45 11.98
N ASN A 58 1.79 19.83 12.09
CA ASN A 58 1.20 18.96 11.08
C ASN A 58 2.12 17.81 10.68
N GLU A 59 2.93 17.28 11.61
CA GLU A 59 3.82 16.13 11.43
C GLU A 59 3.41 14.97 12.32
N TYR A 60 3.78 13.75 11.95
CA TYR A 60 3.63 12.59 12.82
C TYR A 60 4.75 12.57 13.88
N PRO A 61 4.41 12.47 15.17
CA PRO A 61 5.39 12.24 16.21
C PRO A 61 6.22 10.98 15.94
N GLU A 62 7.52 11.05 16.19
CA GLU A 62 8.41 9.89 16.05
C GLU A 62 8.12 8.84 17.12
N VAL A 63 8.34 7.56 16.75
CA VAL A 63 8.29 6.46 17.71
C VAL A 63 9.48 6.56 18.65
N SER A 64 9.22 6.85 19.93
CA SER A 64 10.27 6.92 20.94
C SER A 64 10.96 5.56 21.16
N SER A 65 12.25 5.57 21.48
CA SER A 65 13.04 4.34 21.75
C SER A 65 12.44 3.44 22.83
N ASP A 66 11.77 4.01 23.82
CA ASP A 66 11.05 3.28 24.87
C ASP A 66 9.96 2.36 24.29
N ILE A 67 9.16 2.87 23.33
CA ILE A 67 8.14 2.06 22.64
C ILE A 67 8.80 0.90 21.87
N LEU A 68 9.90 1.19 21.15
CA LEU A 68 10.62 0.18 20.37
C LEU A 68 11.21 -0.90 21.28
N LEU A 69 11.75 -0.51 22.43
CA LEU A 69 12.31 -1.43 23.42
C LEU A 69 11.23 -2.27 24.09
N SER A 70 10.09 -1.68 24.47
CA SER A 70 8.93 -2.40 25.00
C SER A 70 8.44 -3.47 24.01
N ILE A 71 8.37 -3.16 22.72
CA ILE A 71 8.00 -4.11 21.68
C ILE A 71 9.04 -5.25 21.59
N ALA A 72 10.32 -4.91 21.47
CA ALA A 72 11.40 -5.89 21.31
C ALA A 72 11.53 -6.83 22.52
N ASN A 73 11.26 -6.33 23.73
CA ASN A 73 11.30 -7.13 24.95
C ASN A 73 10.07 -8.01 25.13
N MET A 74 8.90 -7.57 24.66
CA MET A 74 7.65 -8.33 24.82
C MET A 74 7.52 -9.47 23.79
N PHE A 75 7.95 -9.23 22.56
CA PHE A 75 7.79 -10.18 21.46
C PHE A 75 9.15 -10.66 20.95
N ALA A 76 9.64 -11.76 21.53
CA ALA A 76 10.95 -12.33 21.19
C ALA A 76 11.06 -12.78 19.72
N ASP A 77 9.93 -13.14 19.13
CA ASP A 77 9.77 -13.54 17.74
C ASP A 77 9.78 -12.36 16.76
N ILE A 78 9.69 -11.10 17.21
CA ILE A 78 9.77 -9.95 16.28
C ILE A 78 11.21 -9.78 15.76
N ASN A 79 11.32 -9.53 14.46
CA ASN A 79 12.54 -9.09 13.81
C ASN A 79 12.76 -7.58 14.04
N THR A 80 13.76 -7.24 14.84
CA THR A 80 14.10 -5.84 15.13
C THR A 80 14.73 -5.13 13.93
N GLU A 81 15.43 -5.84 13.03
CA GLU A 81 15.93 -5.25 11.79
C GLU A 81 14.76 -4.82 10.90
N TRP A 82 13.73 -5.66 10.79
CA TRP A 82 12.50 -5.29 10.08
C TRP A 82 11.82 -4.10 10.74
N LEU A 83 11.65 -4.11 12.07
CA LEU A 83 10.99 -3.00 12.78
C LEU A 83 11.68 -1.65 12.55
N LEU A 84 13.02 -1.63 12.54
CA LEU A 84 13.80 -0.40 12.43
C LEU A 84 14.06 0.02 10.98
N THR A 85 14.29 -0.94 10.09
CA THR A 85 14.77 -0.67 8.72
C THR A 85 13.80 -1.09 7.63
N GLY A 86 12.86 -1.98 7.94
CA GLY A 86 11.92 -2.58 6.98
C GLY A 86 12.50 -3.76 6.21
N ARG A 87 13.72 -4.21 6.53
CA ARG A 87 14.35 -5.35 5.86
C ARG A 87 13.99 -6.68 6.52
N GLY A 88 13.71 -7.68 5.70
CA GLY A 88 13.34 -9.03 6.14
C GLY A 88 11.87 -9.16 6.51
N GLU A 89 11.52 -10.29 7.13
CA GLU A 89 10.17 -10.57 7.60
C GLU A 89 9.90 -9.96 8.98
N MET A 90 8.62 -9.71 9.30
CA MET A 90 8.18 -9.16 10.59
C MET A 90 8.56 -10.07 11.76
N THR A 91 8.46 -11.39 11.58
CA THR A 91 8.78 -12.37 12.60
C THR A 91 10.00 -13.21 12.21
N LYS A 92 10.83 -13.53 13.20
CA LYS A 92 11.95 -14.44 13.12
C LYS A 92 11.39 -15.85 13.02
N THR A 93 11.42 -16.41 11.81
CA THR A 93 11.15 -17.84 11.65
C THR A 93 12.39 -18.61 12.12
N ASN A 94 12.28 -19.43 13.17
CA ASN A 94 13.36 -20.33 13.60
C ASN A 94 13.57 -21.52 12.66
N ARG A 95 13.22 -21.38 11.37
CA ARG A 95 13.58 -22.36 10.36
C ARG A 95 14.94 -21.96 9.81
N PRO A 96 15.94 -22.86 9.77
CA PRO A 96 17.16 -22.60 9.04
C PRO A 96 16.77 -22.44 7.56
N THR A 97 16.67 -21.19 7.12
CA THR A 97 16.43 -20.86 5.72
C THR A 97 17.72 -21.16 4.97
N SER A 98 17.77 -22.36 4.38
CA SER A 98 18.72 -22.65 3.31
C SER A 98 18.54 -21.56 2.25
N THR A 99 19.57 -20.73 2.15
CA THR A 99 19.67 -19.66 1.17
C THR A 99 20.18 -20.30 -0.11
N GLU A 100 19.32 -20.52 -1.10
CA GLU A 100 19.75 -20.57 -2.50
C GLU A 100 18.78 -19.80 -3.38
N HIS A 101 19.26 -18.64 -3.83
CA HIS A 101 18.99 -18.10 -5.16
C HIS A 101 18.92 -19.25 -6.18
N ILE A 102 17.92 -19.29 -7.07
CA ILE A 102 18.13 -19.17 -8.53
C ILE A 102 16.84 -18.65 -9.18
N GLN A 103 17.01 -17.51 -9.84
CA GLN A 103 16.20 -17.00 -10.92
C GLN A 103 16.42 -17.91 -12.15
N THR A 104 15.43 -18.66 -12.65
CA THR A 104 15.25 -18.99 -14.09
C THR A 104 14.02 -19.87 -14.33
N ASN A 105 13.07 -19.33 -15.09
CA ASN A 105 12.32 -19.95 -16.20
C ASN A 105 12.32 -21.50 -16.29
N CYS A 106 11.15 -22.15 -16.20
CA CYS A 106 11.01 -23.54 -16.67
C CYS A 106 9.57 -23.91 -17.06
N VAL A 107 9.37 -24.03 -18.37
CA VAL A 107 8.53 -25.09 -18.96
C VAL A 107 9.14 -26.42 -18.53
N SER A 108 8.34 -27.33 -17.96
CA SER A 108 8.76 -28.72 -17.84
C SER A 108 7.55 -29.65 -17.90
N LYS A 109 7.43 -30.36 -19.02
CA LYS A 109 6.84 -31.70 -19.02
C LYS A 109 7.87 -32.59 -18.33
N ASN A 110 7.47 -33.37 -17.33
CA ASN A 110 7.98 -34.72 -17.16
C ASN A 110 7.04 -35.57 -16.31
N LYS A 111 6.92 -36.80 -16.80
CA LYS A 111 6.10 -37.90 -16.33
C LYS A 111 6.75 -38.61 -15.14
N ASP A 112 5.85 -39.09 -14.28
CA ASP A 112 5.85 -40.34 -13.52
C ASP A 112 6.88 -40.55 -12.36
N ASN A 113 6.27 -40.78 -11.19
CA ASN A 113 6.68 -41.65 -10.07
C ASN A 113 7.63 -41.08 -9.00
N GLU A 114 7.06 -40.66 -7.86
CA GLU A 114 7.12 -41.36 -6.55
C GLU A 114 6.64 -40.43 -5.40
N LYS A 115 5.63 -40.90 -4.63
CA LYS A 115 5.21 -40.40 -3.30
C LYS A 115 6.14 -41.11 -2.26
N PRO A 116 6.39 -40.66 -0.99
CA PRO A 116 5.55 -39.76 -0.19
C PRO A 116 6.22 -38.84 0.87
N GLY A 117 5.46 -37.84 1.33
CA GLY A 117 5.77 -37.10 2.57
C GLY A 117 4.78 -35.97 2.79
N ASP A 118 3.89 -36.14 3.78
CA ASP A 118 2.81 -35.22 4.14
C ASP A 118 3.35 -33.86 4.60
N ASN A 119 3.64 -32.99 3.64
CA ASN A 119 3.71 -31.56 3.85
C ASN A 119 2.38 -31.00 3.40
N GLN A 120 1.73 -30.25 4.30
CA GLN A 120 0.46 -29.58 4.10
C GLN A 120 0.60 -28.50 3.01
N GLY A 121 0.70 -28.95 1.76
CA GLY A 121 0.72 -28.13 0.56
C GLY A 121 -0.71 -27.71 0.26
N LEU A 122 -0.87 -26.42 -0.06
CA LEU A 122 -2.13 -25.83 -0.51
C LEU A 122 -2.77 -26.75 -1.56
N SER A 123 -4.04 -27.12 -1.35
CA SER A 123 -4.79 -28.00 -2.24
C SER A 123 -4.72 -27.47 -3.69
N PRO A 124 -4.51 -28.34 -4.70
CA PRO A 124 -4.51 -27.95 -6.11
C PRO A 124 -5.71 -27.07 -6.49
N GLU A 125 -6.86 -27.30 -5.86
CA GLU A 125 -8.09 -26.54 -6.06
C GLU A 125 -7.98 -25.05 -5.65
N ILE A 126 -7.21 -24.75 -4.61
CA ILE A 126 -6.96 -23.35 -4.17
C ILE A 126 -6.06 -22.66 -5.20
N PHE A 127 -5.07 -23.37 -5.74
CA PHE A 127 -4.17 -22.83 -6.75
C PHE A 127 -4.91 -22.55 -8.06
N ASP A 128 -5.77 -23.47 -8.50
CA ASP A 128 -6.59 -23.30 -9.70
C ASP A 128 -7.58 -22.15 -9.54
N LYS A 129 -8.23 -22.05 -8.37
CA LYS A 129 -9.13 -20.94 -8.07
C LYS A 129 -8.40 -19.60 -8.06
N LEU A 130 -7.20 -19.55 -7.47
CA LEU A 130 -6.35 -18.36 -7.48
C LEU A 130 -5.97 -17.97 -8.92
N LEU A 131 -5.52 -18.94 -9.72
CA LEU A 131 -5.13 -18.71 -11.10
C LEU A 131 -6.30 -18.22 -11.97
N SER A 132 -7.50 -18.77 -11.74
CA SER A 132 -8.72 -18.31 -12.39
C SER A 132 -9.04 -16.86 -12.01
N THR A 133 -8.99 -16.52 -10.71
CA THR A 133 -9.27 -15.15 -10.26
C THR A 133 -8.26 -14.14 -10.78
N ILE A 134 -6.98 -14.51 -10.87
CA ILE A 134 -5.94 -13.62 -11.41
C ILE A 134 -6.17 -13.36 -12.90
N LYS A 135 -6.49 -14.38 -13.68
CA LYS A 135 -6.78 -14.22 -15.12
C LYS A 135 -7.99 -13.33 -15.36
N GLU A 136 -9.06 -13.54 -14.59
CA GLU A 136 -10.28 -12.73 -14.66
C GLU A 136 -9.98 -11.26 -14.32
N GLN A 137 -9.24 -11.00 -13.24
CA GLN A 137 -8.84 -9.63 -12.87
C GLN A 137 -7.99 -8.95 -13.95
N GLN A 138 -7.09 -9.68 -14.62
CA GLN A 138 -6.28 -9.14 -15.72
C GLN A 138 -7.14 -8.71 -16.92
N ILE A 139 -8.21 -9.43 -17.22
CA ILE A 139 -9.17 -9.06 -18.28
C ILE A 139 -9.86 -7.75 -17.88
N THR A 140 -10.40 -7.66 -16.67
CA THR A 140 -11.07 -6.45 -16.18
C THR A 140 -10.15 -5.23 -16.16
N ILE A 141 -8.90 -5.38 -15.70
CA ILE A 141 -7.92 -4.28 -15.68
C ILE A 141 -7.66 -3.76 -17.10
N LYS A 142 -7.57 -4.65 -18.08
CA LYS A 142 -7.35 -4.27 -19.48
C LYS A 142 -8.54 -3.46 -20.02
N GLU A 143 -9.76 -3.93 -19.80
CA GLU A 143 -10.98 -3.23 -20.22
C GLU A 143 -11.09 -1.84 -19.59
N GLN A 144 -10.85 -1.73 -18.28
CA GLN A 144 -10.84 -0.44 -17.57
C GLN A 144 -9.76 0.51 -18.11
N ALA A 145 -8.57 -0.01 -18.46
CA ALA A 145 -7.51 0.82 -19.01
C ALA A 145 -7.89 1.40 -20.38
N GLU A 146 -8.61 0.65 -21.23
CA GLU A 146 -9.12 1.12 -22.51
C GLU A 146 -10.19 2.21 -22.32
N GLU A 147 -11.16 1.99 -21.43
CA GLU A 147 -12.19 3.00 -21.10
C GLU A 147 -11.57 4.29 -20.55
N ILE A 148 -10.60 4.17 -19.62
CA ILE A 148 -9.85 5.32 -19.08
C ILE A 148 -9.12 6.06 -20.20
N GLY A 149 -8.55 5.33 -21.18
CA GLY A 149 -7.91 5.92 -22.34
C GLY A 149 -8.87 6.77 -23.18
N ILE A 150 -10.04 6.23 -23.49
CA ILE A 150 -11.09 6.93 -24.25
C ILE A 150 -11.58 8.17 -23.48
N LEU A 151 -11.89 8.03 -22.19
CA LEU A 151 -12.36 9.14 -21.35
C LEU A 151 -11.33 10.28 -21.29
N LYS A 152 -10.05 9.95 -21.15
CA LYS A 152 -8.96 10.95 -21.18
C LYS A 152 -8.93 11.69 -22.52
N GLN A 153 -9.07 10.99 -23.64
CA GLN A 153 -9.09 11.60 -24.97
C GLN A 153 -10.28 12.55 -25.15
N THR A 154 -11.47 12.15 -24.71
CA THR A 154 -12.69 12.99 -24.77
C THR A 154 -12.52 14.27 -23.94
N ILE A 155 -11.96 14.18 -22.73
CA ILE A 155 -11.68 15.35 -21.89
C ILE A 155 -10.73 16.32 -22.60
N VAL A 156 -9.72 15.82 -23.30
CA VAL A 156 -8.78 16.65 -24.07
C VAL A 156 -9.49 17.36 -25.22
N GLN A 157 -10.33 16.65 -25.99
CA GLN A 157 -11.11 17.24 -27.10
C GLN A 157 -12.06 18.34 -26.61
N LEU A 158 -12.85 18.06 -25.57
CA LEU A 158 -13.79 19.03 -25.00
C LEU A 158 -13.08 20.30 -24.48
N LYS A 159 -11.90 20.15 -23.87
CA LYS A 159 -11.06 21.29 -23.45
C LYS A 159 -10.54 22.12 -24.63
N GLN A 160 -10.19 21.49 -25.75
CA GLN A 160 -9.74 22.21 -26.96
C GLN A 160 -10.89 22.93 -27.66
N GLU A 161 -12.04 22.28 -27.81
CA GLU A 161 -13.23 22.86 -28.45
C GLU A 161 -13.81 24.05 -27.67
N SER A 162 -13.79 23.98 -26.33
CA SER A 162 -14.17 25.11 -25.48
C SER A 162 -13.19 26.28 -25.54
N ALA A 163 -11.88 26.03 -25.67
CA ALA A 163 -10.88 27.09 -25.83
C ALA A 163 -10.91 27.74 -27.23
N GLY A 164 -11.21 26.96 -28.28
CA GLY A 164 -11.31 27.46 -29.66
C GLY A 164 -12.51 28.37 -29.90
N ARG A 165 -13.70 28.00 -29.41
CA ARG A 165 -14.94 28.78 -29.63
C ARG A 165 -14.97 30.14 -28.94
N VAL A 166 -14.14 30.37 -27.92
CA VAL A 166 -14.05 31.69 -27.25
C VAL A 166 -13.19 32.67 -28.04
N SER A 167 -12.26 32.20 -28.89
CA SER A 167 -11.34 33.08 -29.63
C SER A 167 -11.95 33.64 -30.93
N ASP A 168 -12.88 32.92 -31.56
CA ASP A 168 -13.49 33.35 -32.84
C ASP A 168 -14.65 34.34 -32.67
N ALA A 169 -15.17 34.51 -31.46
CA ALA A 169 -16.30 35.41 -31.20
C ALA A 169 -15.90 36.91 -31.13
N SER A 170 -14.60 37.24 -31.11
CA SER A 170 -14.11 38.59 -30.84
C SER A 170 -13.61 39.37 -32.06
N ASN A 171 -13.75 38.89 -33.30
CA ASN A 171 -13.26 39.60 -34.49
C ASN A 171 -14.29 39.92 -35.59
N SER A 172 -15.58 39.61 -35.42
CA SER A 172 -16.59 39.95 -36.44
C SER A 172 -17.02 41.42 -36.37
N THR A 173 -16.11 42.27 -36.85
CA THR A 173 -16.33 43.50 -37.63
C THR A 173 -17.60 44.30 -37.34
N VAL A 174 -17.41 45.42 -36.65
CA VAL A 174 -18.34 46.56 -36.59
C VAL A 174 -18.64 47.02 -38.02
N ALA A 175 -19.89 46.86 -38.48
CA ALA A 175 -20.37 47.48 -39.70
C ALA A 175 -20.75 48.95 -39.40
N ASP A 176 -19.94 49.85 -39.91
CA ASP A 176 -20.15 51.30 -39.94
C ASP A 176 -21.30 51.62 -40.90
N ALA A 177 -22.29 52.39 -40.44
CA ALA A 177 -23.36 52.91 -41.29
C ALA A 177 -23.64 54.37 -40.92
N VAL A 178 -23.26 55.24 -41.87
CA VAL A 178 -23.44 56.70 -41.95
C VAL A 178 -24.91 57.09 -42.12
#